data_AF-I0KXU5-F1
#
_entry.id   AF-I0KXU5-F1
#
_cell.length_a   1.000
_cell.length_b   1.000
_cell.length_c   1.000
_cell.angle_alpha   90.00
_cell.angle_beta   90.00
_cell.angle_gamma   90.00
#
_symmetry.space_group_name_H-M   'P 1'
#
loop_
_entity.id
_entity.type
_entity.pdbx_description
1 polymer ?
#
loop_
_entity_poly.entity_id
_entity_poly.type
_entity_poly.pdbx_seq_one_letter_code
_entity_poly.pdbx_strand_id
1 'polypeptide(L)'
;MKTTWKPHEKHGGLSEKDKRELPESVFAFPDERKEPMTDASHVRNAIARFDQVQGVTDKDRDLAFQNILAAAKHYGVDVAETNWRQLGKLPHTPNPAH
;
A
#
# COMPACT_ATOMS: atom_id res chain seq x y z
N MET A 1 7.63 14.13 4.05
CA MET A 1 7.00 14.44 2.75
C MET A 1 5.49 14.38 2.90
N LYS A 2 4.72 15.13 2.11
CA LYS A 2 3.26 15.05 2.13
C LYS A 2 2.81 13.87 1.25
N THR A 3 1.86 13.07 1.73
CA THR A 3 1.24 11.99 0.93
C THR A 3 0.58 12.58 -0.34
N THR A 4 0.67 11.83 -1.44
CA THR A 4 -0.04 12.10 -2.70
C THR A 4 -1.35 11.32 -2.81
N TRP A 5 -1.59 10.41 -1.88
CA TRP A 5 -2.74 9.53 -1.91
C TRP A 5 -4.06 10.29 -1.74
N LYS A 6 -5.07 9.88 -2.50
CA LYS A 6 -6.45 10.37 -2.39
C LYS A 6 -7.42 9.20 -2.43
N PRO A 7 -8.50 9.25 -1.63
CA PRO A 7 -9.49 8.19 -1.61
C PRO A 7 -10.17 8.08 -2.98
N HIS A 8 -10.30 6.84 -3.43
CA HIS A 8 -11.08 6.45 -4.60
C HIS A 8 -11.50 5.01 -4.35
N GLU A 9 -12.78 4.83 -4.07
CA GLU A 9 -13.30 3.55 -3.60
C GLU A 9 -13.57 2.61 -4.77
N LYS A 10 -12.98 1.43 -4.69
CA LYS A 10 -13.26 0.31 -5.58
C LYS A 10 -12.93 -0.97 -4.85
N HIS A 11 -13.96 -1.74 -4.54
CA HIS A 11 -13.84 -2.91 -3.68
C HIS A 11 -13.58 -4.18 -4.48
N GLY A 12 -12.83 -5.11 -3.87
CA GLY A 12 -12.60 -6.43 -4.44
C GLY A 12 -11.53 -6.46 -5.53
N GLY A 13 -11.50 -7.55 -6.30
CA GLY A 13 -10.44 -7.77 -7.29
C GLY A 13 -10.46 -6.72 -8.42
N LEU A 14 -9.34 -6.02 -8.59
CA LEU A 14 -9.14 -5.11 -9.71
C LEU A 14 -8.62 -5.86 -10.93
N SER A 15 -9.36 -5.82 -12.04
CA SER A 15 -8.85 -6.28 -13.34
C SER A 15 -7.77 -5.33 -13.87
N GLU A 16 -7.00 -5.78 -14.86
CA GLU A 16 -6.00 -4.91 -15.51
C GLU A 16 -6.64 -3.69 -16.19
N LYS A 17 -7.89 -3.81 -16.65
CA LYS A 17 -8.63 -2.66 -17.18
C LYS A 17 -8.95 -1.66 -16.06
N ASP A 18 -9.41 -2.15 -14.92
CA ASP A 18 -9.72 -1.31 -13.77
C ASP A 18 -8.49 -0.53 -13.32
N LYS A 19 -7.34 -1.21 -13.20
CA LYS A 19 -6.07 -0.59 -12.80
C LYS A 19 -5.63 0.52 -13.76
N ARG A 20 -5.92 0.42 -15.06
CA ARG A 20 -5.58 1.47 -16.04
C ARG A 20 -6.44 2.71 -15.91
N GLU A 21 -7.70 2.56 -15.50
CA GLU A 21 -8.65 3.66 -15.37
C GLU A 21 -8.51 4.40 -14.03
N LEU A 22 -7.86 3.78 -13.04
CA LEU A 22 -7.62 4.39 -11.73
C LEU A 22 -6.68 5.60 -11.81
N PRO A 23 -6.94 6.68 -11.05
CA PRO A 23 -6.03 7.81 -10.96
C PRO A 23 -4.75 7.39 -10.22
N GLU A 24 -3.62 8.03 -10.53
CA GLU A 24 -2.31 7.71 -9.92
C GLU A 24 -2.31 7.91 -8.39
N SER A 25 -3.14 8.83 -7.88
CA SER A 25 -3.28 9.09 -6.45
C SER A 25 -3.87 7.93 -5.65
N VAL A 26 -4.30 6.83 -6.26
CA VAL A 26 -4.78 5.65 -5.51
C VAL A 26 -3.65 4.67 -5.20
N PHE A 27 -2.51 4.79 -5.89
CA PHE A 27 -1.41 3.85 -5.78
C PHE A 27 -0.46 4.25 -4.66
N ALA A 28 0.12 3.25 -3.99
CA ALA A 28 1.20 3.52 -3.04
C ALA A 28 2.40 4.11 -3.78
N PHE A 29 2.73 3.56 -4.96
CA PHE A 29 3.76 4.04 -5.87
C PHE A 29 3.09 4.66 -7.12
N PRO A 30 2.85 5.98 -7.15
CA PRO A 30 2.05 6.62 -8.21
C PRO A 30 2.72 6.54 -9.59
N ASP A 31 4.02 6.81 -9.66
CA ASP A 31 4.80 6.87 -10.91
C ASP A 31 4.89 5.48 -11.57
N GLU A 32 5.05 4.43 -10.77
CA GLU A 32 5.06 3.04 -11.23
C GLU A 32 3.67 2.40 -11.31
N ARG A 33 2.64 3.08 -10.80
CA ARG A 33 1.26 2.58 -10.66
C ARG A 33 1.19 1.21 -9.98
N LYS A 34 1.93 1.04 -8.87
CA LYS A 34 1.98 -0.21 -8.09
C LYS A 34 1.26 -0.09 -6.76
N GLU A 35 0.71 -1.22 -6.29
CA GLU A 35 -0.04 -1.33 -5.03
C GLU A 35 -1.22 -0.34 -4.96
N PRO A 36 -2.28 -0.53 -5.76
CA PRO A 36 -3.50 0.28 -5.64
C PRO A 36 -4.10 0.11 -4.25
N MET A 37 -4.60 1.19 -3.65
CA MET A 37 -5.17 1.25 -2.30
C MET A 37 -6.58 1.84 -2.33
N THR A 38 -7.52 1.09 -2.91
CA THR A 38 -8.92 1.50 -3.11
C THR A 38 -9.89 0.92 -2.08
N ASP A 39 -9.41 0.08 -1.16
CA ASP A 39 -10.13 -0.43 0.01
C ASP A 39 -9.17 -0.93 1.11
N ALA A 40 -9.71 -1.35 2.26
CA ALA A 40 -8.93 -1.88 3.38
C ALA A 40 -8.12 -3.14 3.05
N SER A 41 -8.63 -4.01 2.16
CA SER A 41 -7.94 -5.25 1.78
C SER A 41 -6.75 -4.95 0.89
N HIS A 42 -6.90 -4.00 -0.03
CA HIS A 42 -5.81 -3.46 -0.83
C HIS A 42 -4.71 -2.82 0.02
N VAL A 43 -5.06 -2.04 1.04
CA VAL A 43 -4.06 -1.46 1.97
C VAL A 43 -3.28 -2.55 2.71
N ARG A 44 -3.97 -3.58 3.25
CA ARG A 44 -3.30 -4.71 3.93
C ARG A 44 -2.37 -5.48 2.99
N ASN A 45 -2.78 -5.66 1.73
CA ASN A 45 -1.93 -6.29 0.72
C ASN A 45 -0.69 -5.45 0.39
N ALA A 46 -0.85 -4.13 0.25
CA ALA A 46 0.25 -3.20 0.01
C ALA A 46 1.29 -3.23 1.15
N ILE A 47 0.83 -3.31 2.40
CA ILE A 47 1.69 -3.48 3.58
C ILE A 47 2.44 -4.82 3.51
N ALA A 48 1.73 -5.91 3.26
CA ALA A 48 2.28 -7.27 3.29
C ALA A 48 3.28 -7.56 2.16
N ARG A 49 3.22 -6.82 1.05
CA ARG A 49 4.05 -7.02 -0.14
C ARG A 49 5.04 -5.88 -0.40
N PHE A 50 5.13 -4.93 0.53
CA PHE A 50 5.90 -3.71 0.33
C PHE A 50 7.37 -3.96 -0.03
N ASP A 51 8.00 -4.95 0.61
CA ASP A 51 9.38 -5.36 0.37
C ASP A 51 9.57 -6.04 -0.99
N GLN A 52 8.52 -6.69 -1.52
CA GLN A 52 8.52 -7.36 -2.82
C GLN A 52 8.51 -6.40 -4.00
N VAL A 53 8.11 -5.14 -3.82
CA VAL A 53 8.08 -4.13 -4.89
C VAL A 53 9.49 -3.83 -5.39
N GLN A 54 9.75 -4.12 -6.66
CA GLN A 54 11.04 -3.91 -7.33
C GLN A 54 11.03 -2.68 -8.25
N GLY A 55 12.22 -2.18 -8.59
CA GLY A 55 12.40 -1.09 -9.55
C GLY A 55 11.88 0.25 -9.04
N VAL A 56 12.06 0.52 -7.74
CA VAL A 56 11.66 1.75 -7.05
C VAL A 56 12.83 2.23 -6.19
N THR A 57 12.97 3.54 -6.02
CA THR A 57 14.00 4.14 -5.17
C THR A 57 13.57 4.18 -3.71
N ASP A 58 14.52 4.43 -2.80
CA ASP A 58 14.20 4.66 -1.38
C ASP A 58 13.26 5.85 -1.19
N LYS A 59 13.34 6.88 -2.06
CA LYS A 59 12.44 8.03 -2.04
C LYS A 59 11.00 7.63 -2.41
N ASP A 60 10.86 6.71 -3.37
CA ASP A 60 9.55 6.20 -3.79
C ASP A 60 8.96 5.32 -2.68
N ARG A 61 9.80 4.55 -1.98
CA ARG A 61 9.39 3.79 -0.79
C ARG A 61 8.96 4.71 0.36
N ASP A 62 9.70 5.79 0.61
CA ASP A 62 9.31 6.79 1.61
C ASP A 62 7.94 7.40 1.27
N LEU A 63 7.71 7.77 0.00
CA LEU A 63 6.42 8.28 -0.47
C LEU A 63 5.32 7.24 -0.33
N ALA A 64 5.58 6.01 -0.77
CA ALA A 64 4.62 4.92 -0.72
C ALA A 64 4.18 4.58 0.69
N PHE A 65 5.10 4.62 1.65
CA PHE A 65 4.75 4.45 3.05
C PHE A 65 3.86 5.56 3.59
N GLN A 66 4.12 6.82 3.23
CA GLN A 66 3.22 7.92 3.60
C GLN A 66 1.83 7.76 2.97
N ASN A 67 1.75 7.27 1.73
CA ASN A 67 0.51 6.96 1.05
C ASN A 67 -0.25 5.82 1.73
N ILE A 68 0.44 4.75 2.12
CA ILE A 68 -0.12 3.63 2.88
C ILE A 68 -0.68 4.10 4.22
N LEU A 69 0.07 4.90 4.99
CA LEU A 69 -0.41 5.43 6.28
C LEU A 69 -1.68 6.28 6.11
N ALA A 70 -1.74 7.10 5.05
CA ALA A 70 -2.91 7.92 4.75
C ALA A 70 -4.14 7.07 4.40
N ALA A 71 -3.96 6.07 3.52
CA ALA A 71 -5.00 5.13 3.14
C ALA A 71 -5.45 4.26 4.31
N ALA A 72 -4.51 3.76 5.12
CA ALA A 72 -4.76 2.96 6.30
C ALA A 72 -5.59 3.71 7.34
N LYS A 73 -5.23 4.97 7.62
CA LYS A 73 -6.04 5.85 8.47
C LYS A 73 -7.46 6.05 7.92
N HIS A 74 -7.60 6.20 6.61
CA HIS A 74 -8.91 6.40 5.98
C HIS A 74 -9.79 5.14 6.06
N TYR A 75 -9.23 3.96 5.77
CA TYR A 75 -9.96 2.69 5.75
C TYR A 75 -9.98 1.93 7.09
N GLY A 76 -9.39 2.49 8.16
CA GLY A 76 -9.36 1.86 9.48
C GLY A 76 -8.46 0.63 9.56
N VAL A 77 -7.33 0.64 8.84
CA VAL A 77 -6.29 -0.40 8.93
C VAL A 77 -5.22 0.06 9.91
N ASP A 78 -4.91 -0.77 10.90
CA ASP A 78 -3.84 -0.49 11.85
C ASP A 78 -2.47 -0.80 11.24
N VAL A 79 -1.54 0.14 11.39
CA VAL A 79 -0.14 0.01 10.98
C VAL A 79 0.73 0.30 12.19
N ALA A 80 1.45 -0.71 12.68
CA ALA A 80 2.31 -0.58 13.86
C ALA A 80 3.68 0.01 13.52
N GLU A 81 4.08 -0.13 12.25
CA GLU A 81 5.36 0.33 11.74
C GLU A 81 5.40 1.85 11.68
N THR A 82 6.53 2.41 12.10
CA THR A 82 6.82 3.86 12.02
C THR A 82 7.74 4.19 10.86
N ASN A 83 8.31 3.18 10.20
CA ASN A 83 9.17 3.30 9.03
C ASN A 83 8.92 2.15 8.05
N TRP A 84 8.95 2.42 6.76
CA TRP A 84 8.75 1.40 5.72
C TRP A 84 9.75 0.25 5.79
N ARG A 85 10.97 0.50 6.30
CA ARG A 85 12.00 -0.54 6.53
C ARG A 85 11.59 -1.55 7.60
N GLN A 86 10.51 -1.31 8.34
CA GLN A 86 9.94 -2.23 9.33
C GLN A 86 8.81 -3.09 8.73
N LEU A 87 8.23 -2.69 7.60
CA LEU A 87 7.18 -3.45 6.93
C LEU A 87 7.71 -4.84 6.53
N GLY A 88 6.95 -5.88 6.85
CA GLY A 88 7.33 -7.27 6.56
C GLY A 88 8.40 -7.87 7.48
N LYS A 89 9.03 -7.08 8.37
CA LYS A 89 9.98 -7.63 9.37
C LYS A 89 9.29 -8.28 10.56
N LEU A 90 8.05 -7.90 10.82
CA LEU A 90 7.23 -8.51 11.85
C LEU A 90 6.31 -9.55 11.18
N PRO A 91 6.21 -10.77 11.70
CA PRO A 91 5.23 -11.71 11.22
C PRO A 91 3.82 -11.14 11.44
N HIS A 92 3.13 -10.80 10.35
CA HIS A 92 1.74 -10.28 10.38
C HIS A 92 0.68 -11.39 10.50
N THR A 93 1.14 -12.62 10.73
CA THR A 93 0.30 -13.77 11.10
C THR A 93 0.95 -14.48 12.28
N PRO A 94 0.21 -14.82 13.36
CA PRO A 94 0.67 -15.89 14.24
C PRO A 94 0.73 -17.15 13.39
N ASN A 95 1.93 -17.60 13.04
CA ASN A 95 2.12 -18.89 12.39
C ASN A 95 1.74 -19.98 13.41
N PRO A 96 0.65 -20.76 13.24
CA PRO A 96 0.29 -21.80 14.18
C PRO A 96 1.02 -23.12 13.91
N ALA A 97 1.91 -23.18 12.90
CA ALA A 97 2.53 -24.44 12.48
C ALA A 97 3.84 -24.72 13.25
N HIS A 98 3.71 -25.50 14.32
CA HIS A 98 4.65 -26.54 14.74
C HIS A 98 4.04 -27.91 14.39
#